data_AF-D6CJZ7-F1
#
_entry.id   AF-D6CJZ7-F1
#
_cell.length_a   1.000
_cell.length_b   1.000
_cell.length_c   1.000
_cell.angle_alpha   90.00
_cell.angle_beta   90.00
_cell.angle_gamma   90.00
#
_symmetry.space_group_name_H-M   'P 1'
#
loop_
_entity.id
_entity.type
_entity.pdbx_description
1 polymer ?
#
loop_
_entity_poly.entity_id
_entity_poly.type
_entity_poly.pdbx_seq_one_letter_code
_entity_poly.pdbx_strand_id
1 'polypeptide(L)'
;MVGRLAVGFLVVLGLLLSFASNGQCQSKDELLKKLDQVKGEYYAKKYEIDNKVRILSRDWHEKELATYAKMKADPTQVQALKAELWAGAKELAKQKKDLFNQLTPLRKEWYQTRMDAEKKIAEIEDQASQQAKK
;
A
#
# COMPACT_ATOMS: atom_id res chain seq x y z
N MET A 1 -34.79 -43.82 24.33
CA MET A 1 -33.75 -43.04 23.65
C MET A 1 -34.43 -41.93 22.85
N VAL A 2 -34.58 -40.74 23.44
CA VAL A 2 -34.99 -39.53 22.72
C VAL A 2 -34.14 -38.41 23.28
N GLY A 3 -33.41 -37.69 22.43
CA GLY A 3 -32.67 -36.51 22.84
C GLY A 3 -31.39 -36.33 22.06
N ARG A 4 -31.50 -35.84 20.81
CA ARG A 4 -30.44 -35.12 20.08
C ARG A 4 -30.90 -34.70 18.67
N LEU A 5 -31.93 -33.87 18.59
CA LEU A 5 -32.34 -33.23 17.33
C LEU A 5 -32.63 -31.73 17.45
N ALA A 6 -32.15 -31.06 18.52
CA ALA A 6 -32.47 -29.65 18.79
C ALA A 6 -31.23 -28.76 19.00
N VAL A 7 -30.06 -29.12 18.44
CA VAL A 7 -28.84 -28.30 18.58
C VAL A 7 -28.42 -27.63 17.27
N GLY A 8 -28.87 -28.13 16.11
CA GLY A 8 -28.49 -27.59 14.81
C GLY A 8 -29.23 -26.31 14.39
N PHE A 9 -30.41 -26.05 14.92
CA PHE A 9 -31.29 -24.96 14.42
C PHE A 9 -31.13 -23.62 15.18
N LEU A 10 -30.54 -23.64 16.38
CA LEU A 10 -30.31 -22.42 17.17
C LEU A 10 -29.05 -21.66 16.79
N VAL A 11 -28.07 -22.31 16.16
CA VAL A 11 -26.82 -21.65 15.75
C VAL A 11 -27.03 -20.81 14.48
N VAL A 12 -27.96 -21.20 13.61
CA VAL A 12 -28.26 -20.45 12.38
C VAL A 12 -29.12 -19.21 12.65
N LEU A 13 -30.00 -19.25 13.66
CA LEU A 13 -30.75 -18.05 14.09
C LEU A 13 -29.90 -17.05 14.90
N GLY A 14 -28.87 -17.52 15.62
CA GLY A 14 -27.94 -16.65 16.35
C GLY A 14 -27.00 -15.82 15.45
N LEU A 15 -26.74 -16.31 14.23
CA LEU A 15 -25.91 -15.60 13.25
C LEU A 15 -26.68 -14.58 12.40
N LEU A 16 -28.00 -14.67 12.32
CA LEU A 16 -28.84 -13.69 11.61
C LEU A 16 -29.22 -12.50 12.50
N LEU A 17 -29.26 -12.66 13.83
CA LEU A 17 -29.54 -11.56 14.77
C LEU A 17 -28.30 -10.72 15.14
N SER A 18 -27.10 -11.18 14.78
CA SER A 18 -25.87 -10.38 14.97
C SER A 18 -25.62 -9.35 13.87
N PHE A 19 -26.46 -9.33 12.82
CA PHE A 19 -26.45 -8.30 11.78
C PHE A 19 -27.36 -7.09 12.07
N ALA A 20 -28.05 -7.08 13.21
CA ALA A 20 -28.94 -5.99 13.60
C ALA A 20 -28.31 -4.96 14.57
N SER A 21 -27.06 -5.14 15.03
CA SER A 21 -26.49 -4.26 16.07
C SER A 21 -25.11 -3.65 15.79
N ASN A 22 -24.42 -3.97 14.69
CA ASN A 22 -23.13 -3.33 14.36
C ASN A 22 -23.25 -2.28 13.26
N GLY A 23 -24.31 -1.47 13.33
CA GLY A 23 -24.26 -0.08 12.91
C GLY A 23 -23.34 0.71 13.85
N GLN A 24 -22.08 0.29 14.01
CA GLN A 24 -21.07 1.10 14.67
C GLN A 24 -20.93 2.36 13.82
N CYS A 25 -21.62 3.42 14.22
CA CYS A 25 -21.21 4.78 13.92
C CYS A 25 -19.76 4.89 14.39
N GLN A 26 -18.81 4.63 13.48
CA GLN A 26 -17.42 4.92 13.74
C GLN A 26 -17.36 6.40 14.10
N SER A 27 -16.89 6.71 15.30
CA SER A 27 -16.78 8.11 15.70
C SER A 27 -15.83 8.84 14.75
N LYS A 28 -16.02 10.15 14.57
CA LYS A 28 -15.11 10.99 13.79
C LYS A 28 -13.64 10.75 14.20
N ASP A 29 -13.40 10.60 15.50
CA ASP A 29 -12.06 10.35 16.05
C ASP A 29 -11.49 8.98 15.65
N GLU A 30 -12.32 7.93 15.59
CA GLU A 30 -11.89 6.61 15.10
C GLU A 30 -11.53 6.64 13.61
N LEU A 31 -12.32 7.36 12.80
CA LEU A 31 -12.05 7.54 11.37
C LEU A 31 -10.74 8.32 11.15
N LEU A 32 -10.52 9.40 11.91
CA LEU A 32 -9.28 10.18 11.85
C LEU A 32 -8.07 9.37 12.30
N LYS A 33 -8.20 8.56 13.37
CA LYS A 33 -7.11 7.66 13.81
C LYS A 33 -6.76 6.62 12.75
N LYS A 34 -7.77 6.00 12.13
CA LYS A 34 -7.54 5.04 11.03
C LYS A 34 -6.88 5.71 9.83
N LEU A 35 -7.31 6.93 9.50
CA LEU A 35 -6.70 7.73 8.44
C LEU A 35 -5.21 7.97 8.74
N ASP A 36 -4.87 8.45 9.94
CA ASP A 36 -3.48 8.71 10.32
C ASP A 36 -2.62 7.43 10.33
N GLN A 37 -3.19 6.30 10.75
CA GLN A 37 -2.48 5.02 10.70
C GLN A 37 -2.15 4.62 9.26
N VAL A 38 -3.14 4.56 8.36
CA VAL A 38 -2.93 4.16 6.95
C VAL A 38 -2.01 5.16 6.23
N LYS A 39 -2.13 6.46 6.56
CA LYS A 39 -1.21 7.50 6.10
C LYS A 39 0.23 7.19 6.53
N GLY A 40 0.43 6.88 7.81
CA GLY A 40 1.72 6.55 8.38
C GLY A 40 2.36 5.35 7.70
N GLU A 41 1.59 4.26 7.54
CA GLU A 41 2.03 3.04 6.85
C GLU A 41 2.42 3.32 5.39
N TYR A 42 1.60 4.10 4.67
CA TYR A 42 1.89 4.50 3.30
C TYR A 42 3.20 5.30 3.19
N TYR A 43 3.38 6.34 4.02
CA TYR A 43 4.58 7.19 3.95
C TYR A 43 5.84 6.47 4.44
N ALA A 44 5.73 5.62 5.46
CA ALA A 44 6.83 4.77 5.91
C ALA A 44 7.30 3.86 4.78
N LYS A 45 6.36 3.20 4.08
CA LYS A 45 6.71 2.33 2.96
C LYS A 45 7.26 3.09 1.76
N LYS A 46 6.69 4.26 1.46
CA LYS A 46 7.21 5.16 0.43
C LYS A 46 8.65 5.54 0.71
N TYR A 47 8.97 5.95 1.93
CA TYR A 47 10.32 6.34 2.34
C TYR A 47 11.32 5.18 2.21
N GLU A 48 10.92 3.97 2.63
CA GLU A 48 11.73 2.76 2.46
C GLU A 48 12.05 2.50 0.98
N ILE A 49 11.04 2.59 0.11
CA ILE A 49 11.19 2.39 -1.34
C ILE A 49 12.08 3.47 -1.97
N ASP A 50 11.87 4.74 -1.62
CA ASP A 50 12.67 5.85 -2.13
C ASP A 50 14.16 5.66 -1.76
N ASN A 51 14.44 5.21 -0.53
CA ASN A 51 15.80 4.88 -0.10
C ASN A 51 16.40 3.70 -0.88
N LYS A 52 15.63 2.63 -1.11
CA LYS A 52 16.09 1.48 -1.91
C LYS A 52 16.39 1.89 -3.35
N VAL A 53 15.51 2.68 -3.98
CA VAL A 53 15.71 3.20 -5.33
C VAL A 53 16.95 4.08 -5.41
N ARG A 54 17.20 4.91 -4.38
CA ARG A 54 18.40 5.75 -4.29
C ARG A 54 19.68 4.90 -4.22
N ILE A 55 19.71 3.89 -3.35
CA ILE A 55 20.86 2.98 -3.21
C ILE A 55 21.11 2.24 -4.53
N LEU A 56 20.07 1.61 -5.11
CA LEU A 56 20.18 0.91 -6.39
C LEU A 56 20.70 1.82 -7.53
N SER A 57 20.27 3.09 -7.55
CA SER A 57 20.72 4.04 -8.57
C SER A 57 22.18 4.43 -8.39
N ARG A 58 22.64 4.60 -7.13
CA ARG A 58 24.04 4.87 -6.82
C ARG A 58 24.92 3.69 -7.21
N ASP A 59 24.57 2.49 -6.76
CA ASP A 59 25.35 1.28 -7.01
C ASP A 59 25.41 0.97 -8.53
N TRP A 60 24.32 1.22 -9.25
CA TRP A 60 24.33 1.17 -10.72
C TRP A 60 25.27 2.18 -11.34
N HIS A 61 25.26 3.43 -10.87
CA HIS A 61 26.13 4.48 -11.39
C HIS A 61 27.61 4.15 -11.18
N GLU A 62 27.97 3.60 -10.01
CA GLU A 62 29.33 3.13 -9.74
C GLU A 62 29.75 2.00 -10.69
N LYS A 63 28.85 1.03 -10.93
CA LYS A 63 29.09 -0.06 -11.91
C LYS A 63 29.25 0.48 -13.34
N GLU A 64 28.44 1.46 -13.71
CA GLU A 64 28.47 2.10 -15.02
C GLU A 64 29.81 2.81 -15.25
N LEU A 65 30.26 3.63 -14.30
CA LEU A 65 31.56 4.31 -14.34
C LEU A 65 32.73 3.31 -14.44
N ALA A 66 32.71 2.25 -13.64
CA ALA A 66 33.73 1.20 -13.69
C ALA A 66 33.77 0.50 -15.06
N THR A 67 32.61 0.29 -15.67
CA THR A 67 32.50 -0.32 -17.00
C THR A 67 33.02 0.61 -18.09
N TYR A 68 32.73 1.91 -18.03
CA TYR A 68 33.32 2.89 -18.94
C TYR A 68 34.83 2.98 -18.83
N ALA A 69 35.39 2.90 -17.61
CA ALA A 69 36.83 2.86 -17.42
C ALA A 69 37.46 1.63 -18.09
N LYS A 70 36.83 0.46 -17.99
CA LYS A 70 37.26 -0.77 -18.68
C LYS A 70 37.21 -0.63 -20.20
N MET A 71 36.15 -0.05 -20.75
CA MET A 71 36.04 0.22 -22.19
C MET A 71 37.17 1.12 -22.71
N LYS A 72 37.57 2.11 -21.92
CA LYS A 72 38.68 3.01 -22.25
C LYS A 72 40.03 2.30 -22.19
N ALA A 73 40.20 1.37 -21.25
CA ALA A 73 41.43 0.59 -21.09
C ALA A 73 41.60 -0.47 -22.18
N ASP A 74 40.51 -1.12 -22.61
CA ASP A 74 40.51 -2.14 -23.67
C ASP A 74 39.37 -1.92 -24.67
N PRO A 75 39.65 -1.24 -25.80
CA PRO A 75 38.67 -0.98 -26.85
C PRO A 75 38.11 -2.25 -27.52
N THR A 76 38.82 -3.39 -27.46
CA THR A 76 38.39 -4.62 -28.13
C THR A 76 37.16 -5.24 -27.46
N GLN A 77 36.93 -4.94 -26.17
CA GLN A 77 35.81 -5.46 -25.39
C GLN A 77 34.59 -4.53 -25.37
N VAL A 78 34.62 -3.38 -26.06
CA VAL A 78 33.59 -2.35 -25.97
C VAL A 78 32.19 -2.87 -26.30
N GLN A 79 32.05 -3.71 -27.34
CA GLN A 79 30.74 -4.24 -27.72
C GLN A 79 30.15 -5.16 -26.65
N ALA A 80 30.96 -6.02 -26.05
CA ALA A 80 30.53 -6.91 -24.97
C ALA A 80 30.15 -6.10 -23.72
N LEU A 81 30.98 -5.13 -23.33
CA LEU A 81 30.71 -4.27 -22.17
C LEU A 81 29.47 -3.37 -22.39
N LYS A 82 29.21 -2.91 -23.62
CA LYS A 82 27.98 -2.17 -23.94
C LYS A 82 26.75 -3.06 -23.79
N ALA A 83 26.82 -4.32 -24.25
CA ALA A 83 25.74 -5.28 -24.06
C ALA A 83 25.48 -5.55 -22.57
N GLU A 84 26.53 -5.67 -21.75
CA GLU A 84 26.39 -5.82 -20.29
C GLU A 84 25.70 -4.60 -19.66
N LEU A 85 26.11 -3.37 -20.01
CA LEU A 85 25.46 -2.15 -19.52
C LEU A 85 23.98 -2.10 -19.90
N TRP A 86 23.65 -2.45 -21.14
CA TRP A 86 22.25 -2.50 -21.58
C TRP A 86 21.42 -3.53 -20.81
N ALA A 87 21.97 -4.72 -20.59
CA ALA A 87 21.31 -5.76 -19.81
C ALA A 87 21.11 -5.32 -18.35
N GLY A 88 22.13 -4.74 -17.74
CA GLY A 88 22.05 -4.25 -16.37
C GLY A 88 21.09 -3.07 -16.21
N ALA A 89 21.02 -2.16 -17.18
CA ALA A 89 20.08 -1.04 -17.16
C ALA A 89 18.62 -1.53 -17.24
N LYS A 90 18.36 -2.57 -18.04
CA LYS A 90 17.04 -3.22 -18.09
C LYS A 90 16.68 -3.85 -16.75
N GLU A 91 17.62 -4.55 -16.12
CA GLU A 91 17.38 -5.16 -14.81
C GLU A 91 17.15 -4.11 -13.72
N LEU A 92 17.91 -3.00 -13.71
CA LEU A 92 17.67 -1.88 -12.81
C LEU A 92 16.27 -1.28 -13.00
N ALA A 93 15.85 -1.09 -14.26
CA ALA A 93 14.53 -0.57 -14.57
C ALA A 93 13.42 -1.50 -14.06
N LYS A 94 13.61 -2.82 -14.21
CA LYS A 94 12.70 -3.84 -13.66
C LYS A 94 12.63 -3.78 -12.14
N GLN A 95 13.77 -3.76 -11.45
CA GLN A 95 13.82 -3.66 -9.99
C GLN A 95 13.14 -2.40 -9.45
N LYS A 96 13.38 -1.24 -10.10
CA LYS A 96 12.69 0.01 -9.75
C LYS A 96 11.18 -0.11 -9.95
N LYS A 97 10.74 -0.67 -11.08
CA LYS A 97 9.32 -0.91 -11.36
C LYS A 97 8.69 -1.81 -10.31
N ASP A 98 9.35 -2.89 -9.93
CA ASP A 98 8.84 -3.83 -8.92
C ASP A 98 8.72 -3.16 -7.54
N LEU A 99 9.68 -2.32 -7.16
CA LEU A 99 9.58 -1.50 -5.95
C LEU A 99 8.38 -0.54 -6.01
N PHE A 100 8.17 0.16 -7.12
CA PHE A 100 7.01 1.05 -7.27
C PHE A 100 5.67 0.30 -7.31
N ASN A 101 5.65 -0.92 -7.86
CA ASN A 101 4.48 -1.79 -7.83
C ASN A 101 4.09 -2.17 -6.40
N GLN A 102 5.05 -2.34 -5.48
CA GLN A 102 4.77 -2.58 -4.06
C GLN A 102 4.11 -1.36 -3.39
N LEU A 103 4.42 -0.13 -3.83
CA LEU A 103 3.82 1.09 -3.29
C LEU A 103 2.39 1.35 -3.82
N THR A 104 2.10 0.86 -5.02
CA THR A 104 0.83 1.10 -5.72
C THR A 104 -0.41 0.65 -4.94
N PRO A 105 -0.51 -0.57 -4.36
CA PRO A 105 -1.68 -0.97 -3.59
C PRO A 105 -1.86 -0.11 -2.34
N LEU A 106 -0.78 0.19 -1.60
CA LEU A 106 -0.83 1.05 -0.42
C LEU A 106 -1.26 2.48 -0.75
N ARG A 107 -0.80 3.01 -1.89
CA ARG A 107 -1.26 4.31 -2.40
C ARG A 107 -2.77 4.29 -2.64
N LYS A 108 -3.28 3.25 -3.32
CA LYS A 108 -4.72 3.11 -3.60
C LYS A 108 -5.53 2.98 -2.32
N GLU A 109 -5.09 2.14 -1.39
CA GLU A 109 -5.71 1.93 -0.08
C GLU A 109 -5.76 3.22 0.73
N TRP A 110 -4.67 3.98 0.75
CA TRP A 110 -4.61 5.30 1.38
C TRP A 110 -5.64 6.27 0.78
N TYR A 111 -5.68 6.41 -0.55
CA TYR A 111 -6.65 7.30 -1.19
C TYR A 111 -8.09 6.86 -0.95
N GLN A 112 -8.39 5.56 -1.05
CA GLN A 112 -9.73 5.03 -0.82
C GLN A 112 -10.17 5.27 0.62
N THR A 113 -9.32 4.91 1.59
CA THR A 113 -9.60 5.12 3.02
C THR A 113 -9.83 6.60 3.32
N ARG A 114 -9.05 7.48 2.69
CA ARG A 114 -9.22 8.92 2.82
C ARG A 114 -10.57 9.41 2.31
N MET A 115 -10.96 9.02 1.09
CA MET A 115 -12.25 9.40 0.52
C MET A 115 -13.42 8.89 1.37
N ASP A 116 -13.34 7.64 1.84
CA ASP A 116 -14.37 7.03 2.67
C ASP A 116 -14.48 7.72 4.03
N ALA A 117 -13.35 8.09 4.64
CA ALA A 117 -13.32 8.83 5.90
C ALA A 117 -13.87 10.25 5.74
N GLU A 118 -13.45 10.98 4.70
CA GLU A 118 -13.95 12.34 4.41
C GLU A 118 -15.47 12.33 4.22
N LYS A 119 -16.01 11.35 3.48
CA LYS A 119 -17.46 11.19 3.28
C LYS A 119 -18.20 10.94 4.59
N LYS A 120 -17.73 9.99 5.41
CA LYS A 120 -18.36 9.67 6.69
C LYS A 120 -18.29 10.82 7.69
N ILE A 121 -17.19 11.57 7.72
CA ILE A 121 -17.04 12.74 8.57
C ILE A 121 -18.07 13.82 8.18
N ALA A 122 -18.24 14.07 6.89
CA ALA A 122 -19.26 15.01 6.41
C ALA A 122 -20.68 14.57 6.80
N GLU A 123 -21.00 13.27 6.70
CA GLU A 123 -22.29 12.72 7.14
C GLU A 123 -22.52 12.92 8.65
N ILE A 124 -21.49 12.68 9.47
CA ILE A 124 -21.55 12.90 10.93
C ILE A 124 -21.77 14.39 11.25
N GLU A 125 -21.06 15.28 10.57
CA GLU A 125 -21.19 16.74 10.76
C GLU A 125 -22.57 17.27 10.34
N ASP A 126 -23.13 16.76 9.25
CA ASP A 126 -24.48 17.13 8.81
C ASP A 126 -25.55 16.64 9.81
N GLN A 127 -25.44 15.40 10.29
CA GLN A 127 -26.34 14.88 11.34
C GLN A 127 -26.28 15.71 12.62
N ALA A 128 -25.08 16.10 13.07
CA ALA A 128 -24.90 16.95 14.24
C ALA A 128 -25.53 18.35 14.04
N SER A 129 -25.34 18.93 12.85
CA SER A 129 -25.95 20.22 12.48
C SER A 129 -27.48 20.18 12.45
N GLN A 130 -28.06 19.08 11.93
CA GLN A 130 -29.51 18.89 11.92
C GLN A 130 -30.10 18.67 13.32
N GLN A 131 -29.38 17.96 14.20
CA GLN A 131 -29.80 17.78 15.59
C GLN A 131 -29.72 19.10 16.38
N ALA A 132 -28.72 19.94 16.13
CA ALA A 132 -28.59 21.25 16.79
C ALA A 132 -29.65 22.28 16.35
N LYS A 133 -30.40 22.02 15.27
CA LYS A 133 -31.46 22.88 14.74
C LYS A 133 -32.87 22.44 15.15
N LYS A 134 -33.01 21.32 15.85
CA LYS A 134 -34.28 20.83 16.43
C LYS A 134 -34.38 21.23 17.89
#